data_AF-A0A8B8LJI5-F1
#
_entry.id   AF-A0A8B8LJI5-F1
#
_cell.length_a   1.000
_cell.length_b   1.000
_cell.length_c   1.000
_cell.angle_alpha   90.00
_cell.angle_beta   90.00
_cell.angle_gamma   90.00
#
_symmetry.space_group_name_H-M   'P 1'
#
loop_
_entity.id
_entity.type
_entity.pdbx_description
1 polymer ?
#
loop_
_entity_poly.entity_id
_entity_poly.type
_entity_poly.pdbx_seq_one_letter_code
_entity_poly.pdbx_strand_id
1 'polypeptide(L)'
;MLSLVGKGTRIRSMTLKCLSLTHSLTQTHNSQHVTTFSSSLHNHNPLFQIYSGILSSRIRAFSTNFRGGTTPTASSSLPQIMASFDTESVTYLTQREAAEIDESLMGPLGFSVDQLMELAGLSVAASISEVYKPSEYSRVLTICGPGNNGGDGLVAARHLHHFGYKPSVCYPKRTAKPLYTGLVTQLEALSIPFLSVEDLPSDLSEDFDILLDAMFGFSFHGSPRPPFDDLIQKLVSLHNHNQIGQKQSVIVSVDIPSGWHVEDGDVDGTGIKPDMLVSLTAPKLCAKKYGGHHHFLGGRFVPPAIAEKYKLILPPYPGTSMCVRIGKPPQIDISALRENYISPEFLEEQVEADPINQFRKWFDDAMAAGLKEPNAMALSTVGKDGQPSSRMVLLKGLEKDGFVWYTNYESQKASQLSENPHASLLFYWDGLNRQVRVEGSVQKVSDEESEKYFHSRPRGSQIGAIVSKQSTVVPGRHVLYQEYRELEQKYADGSLIPKPKNWGGYRLRPQLFEFWQGQQSRLHDRWLLSRL
;
A
#
# COMPACT_ATOMS: atom_id res chain seq x y z
N MET A 1 -3.02 67.46 -39.72
CA MET A 1 -4.41 67.61 -39.23
C MET A 1 -4.83 66.31 -38.55
N LEU A 2 -5.59 66.42 -37.45
CA LEU A 2 -6.35 65.40 -36.68
C LEU A 2 -5.93 63.91 -36.82
N SER A 3 -5.43 63.21 -35.79
CA SER A 3 -6.05 62.88 -34.48
C SER A 3 -7.25 61.93 -34.56
N LEU A 4 -7.07 60.67 -34.11
CA LEU A 4 -7.89 60.08 -33.03
C LEU A 4 -7.25 58.80 -32.45
N VAL A 5 -7.60 58.46 -31.22
CA VAL A 5 -6.94 57.46 -30.36
C VAL A 5 -7.75 56.17 -30.26
N GLY A 6 -7.07 55.02 -30.26
CA GLY A 6 -7.65 53.72 -29.87
C GLY A 6 -6.71 52.95 -28.93
N LYS A 7 -7.09 52.80 -27.65
CA LYS A 7 -6.36 51.94 -26.70
C LYS A 7 -6.70 50.47 -26.96
N GLY A 8 -5.68 49.64 -27.20
CA GLY A 8 -5.81 48.19 -27.32
C GLY A 8 -4.83 47.46 -26.38
N THR A 9 -5.36 46.59 -25.53
CA THR A 9 -4.61 45.90 -24.47
C THR A 9 -3.58 44.91 -25.04
N ARG A 10 -2.30 45.04 -24.69
CA ARG A 10 -1.28 44.01 -25.00
C ARG A 10 -1.48 42.80 -24.08
N ILE A 11 -2.00 41.71 -24.63
CA ILE A 11 -1.86 40.37 -24.03
C ILE A 11 -0.36 40.00 -24.15
N ARG A 12 0.29 39.67 -23.03
CA ARG A 12 1.69 39.21 -23.03
C ARG A 12 1.74 37.76 -23.51
N SER A 13 2.56 37.49 -24.52
CA SER A 13 2.91 36.14 -24.94
C SER A 13 3.63 35.42 -23.80
N MET A 14 3.15 34.24 -23.41
CA MET A 14 3.90 33.30 -22.57
C MET A 14 4.73 32.39 -23.47
N THR A 15 5.90 31.97 -23.01
CA THR A 15 6.83 31.13 -23.79
C THR A 15 6.83 29.72 -23.22
N LEU A 16 6.24 28.76 -23.93
CA LEU A 16 6.51 27.34 -23.68
C LEU A 16 7.95 27.02 -24.12
N LYS A 17 8.63 26.17 -23.34
CA LYS A 17 9.88 25.52 -23.75
C LYS A 17 9.83 24.05 -23.37
N CYS A 18 9.83 23.19 -24.39
CA CYS A 18 10.17 21.77 -24.21
C CYS A 18 11.66 21.65 -23.86
N LEU A 19 11.99 20.87 -22.84
CA LEU A 19 13.37 20.59 -22.43
C LEU A 19 13.69 19.11 -22.65
N SER A 20 14.08 18.81 -23.89
CA SER A 20 14.77 17.60 -24.39
C SER A 20 14.31 16.23 -23.88
N LEU A 21 13.74 15.45 -24.80
CA LEU A 21 13.93 14.00 -24.82
C LEU A 21 15.43 13.70 -24.98
N THR A 22 16.08 13.16 -23.95
CA THR A 22 17.52 12.84 -23.99
C THR A 22 17.77 11.41 -24.48
N HIS A 23 17.90 11.23 -25.80
CA HIS A 23 18.97 10.44 -26.41
C HIS A 23 19.23 10.90 -27.84
N SER A 24 20.49 11.24 -28.15
CA SER A 24 20.89 11.75 -29.47
C SER A 24 21.31 10.59 -30.37
N LEU A 25 20.56 10.35 -31.44
CA LEU A 25 21.02 9.59 -32.60
C LEU A 25 20.78 10.40 -33.87
N THR A 26 21.87 10.93 -34.43
CA THR A 26 21.88 11.57 -35.74
C THR A 26 22.02 10.50 -36.82
N GLN A 27 20.98 10.28 -37.62
CA GLN A 27 21.12 9.66 -38.94
C GLN A 27 20.26 10.38 -39.98
N THR A 28 20.82 10.48 -41.18
CA THR A 28 20.32 11.29 -42.30
C THR A 28 19.21 10.59 -43.07
N HIS A 29 18.30 11.39 -43.64
CA HIS A 29 17.23 10.92 -44.52
C HIS A 29 17.72 9.99 -45.64
N ASN A 30 16.92 8.97 -45.94
CA ASN A 30 16.54 8.71 -47.32
C ASN A 30 15.07 8.24 -47.39
N SER A 31 14.38 8.63 -48.46
CA SER A 31 12.92 8.48 -48.63
C SER A 31 12.52 7.15 -49.27
N GLN A 32 11.31 6.63 -48.99
CA GLN A 32 10.23 6.52 -50.00
C GLN A 32 8.92 5.87 -49.50
N HIS A 33 7.80 6.31 -50.13
CA HIS A 33 6.41 5.76 -50.17
C HIS A 33 5.68 5.48 -48.83
N VAL A 34 4.56 6.13 -48.47
CA VAL A 34 3.27 6.47 -49.15
C VAL A 34 2.29 5.29 -49.29
N THR A 35 1.26 5.26 -48.44
CA THR A 35 -0.16 5.15 -48.89
C THR A 35 -1.15 5.74 -47.87
N THR A 36 -2.15 6.47 -48.38
CA THR A 36 -3.42 6.87 -47.70
C THR A 36 -4.44 5.72 -47.77
N PHE A 37 -5.66 5.69 -47.18
CA PHE A 37 -6.69 6.67 -46.76
C PHE A 37 -7.60 5.95 -45.69
N SER A 38 -8.61 6.49 -44.98
CA SER A 38 -9.27 7.81 -44.81
C SER A 38 -9.98 7.86 -43.45
N SER A 39 -10.49 9.04 -43.05
CA SER A 39 -11.47 9.22 -41.97
C SER A 39 -12.93 9.08 -42.45
N SER A 40 -13.87 8.79 -41.53
CA SER A 40 -15.21 9.39 -41.52
C SER A 40 -15.87 9.26 -40.14
N LEU A 41 -16.49 10.35 -39.67
CA LEU A 41 -17.41 10.40 -38.52
C LEU A 41 -18.84 10.21 -39.01
N HIS A 42 -19.77 9.74 -38.17
CA HIS A 42 -21.03 10.45 -37.91
C HIS A 42 -21.76 9.95 -36.64
N ASN A 43 -22.51 10.86 -36.01
CA ASN A 43 -23.26 10.68 -34.76
C ASN A 43 -24.52 9.81 -34.93
N HIS A 44 -25.04 9.24 -33.83
CA HIS A 44 -26.28 9.71 -33.19
C HIS A 44 -26.62 9.00 -31.86
N ASN A 45 -26.93 9.81 -30.85
CA ASN A 45 -27.64 9.54 -29.57
C ASN A 45 -28.94 10.42 -29.64
N PRO A 46 -29.95 10.42 -28.70
CA PRO A 46 -29.88 10.10 -27.26
C PRO A 46 -31.18 9.52 -26.58
N LEU A 47 -31.21 9.58 -25.22
CA LEU A 47 -32.35 9.63 -24.24
C LEU A 47 -32.79 8.28 -23.59
N PHE A 48 -32.43 8.00 -22.32
CA PHE A 48 -33.13 8.29 -21.02
C PHE A 48 -34.20 7.21 -20.62
N GLN A 49 -34.57 6.91 -19.36
CA GLN A 49 -34.48 7.63 -18.06
C GLN A 49 -34.53 6.68 -16.82
N ILE A 50 -33.98 7.14 -15.68
CA ILE A 50 -34.40 6.93 -14.26
C ILE A 50 -34.46 5.51 -13.63
N TYR A 51 -33.74 5.36 -12.50
CA TYR A 51 -34.37 5.06 -11.18
C TYR A 51 -33.54 5.64 -10.03
N SER A 52 -34.20 6.31 -9.08
CA SER A 52 -33.60 6.85 -7.85
C SER A 52 -34.29 6.24 -6.62
N GLY A 53 -33.49 5.81 -5.64
CA GLY A 53 -33.98 5.17 -4.41
C GLY A 53 -33.39 5.83 -3.17
N ILE A 54 -34.24 6.45 -2.36
CA ILE A 54 -33.86 7.15 -1.12
C ILE A 54 -33.82 6.16 0.03
N LEU A 55 -32.80 6.20 0.88
CA LEU A 55 -32.87 5.66 2.24
C LEU A 55 -32.03 6.49 3.22
N SER A 56 -32.71 7.35 3.97
CA SER A 56 -32.16 8.03 5.14
C SER A 56 -32.58 7.29 6.41
N SER A 57 -31.65 6.89 7.27
CA SER A 57 -31.94 6.43 8.63
C SER A 57 -31.22 7.30 9.65
N ARG A 58 -31.90 8.35 10.13
CA ARG A 58 -31.52 9.05 11.36
C ARG A 58 -31.81 8.13 12.54
N ILE A 59 -30.82 7.85 13.39
CA ILE A 59 -31.06 7.32 14.73
C ILE A 59 -30.65 8.39 15.74
N ARG A 60 -31.66 9.03 16.36
CA ARG A 60 -31.53 9.67 17.67
C ARG A 60 -32.35 8.81 18.64
N ALA A 61 -31.74 8.39 19.74
CA ALA A 61 -32.46 7.92 20.92
C ALA A 61 -32.21 8.91 22.06
N PHE A 62 -33.25 9.21 22.84
CA PHE A 62 -33.21 10.19 23.93
C PHE A 62 -32.78 9.57 25.26
N SER A 63 -32.34 10.44 26.17
CA SER A 63 -32.03 10.11 27.57
C SER A 63 -33.28 9.86 28.42
N THR A 64 -33.21 8.88 29.32
CA THR A 64 -33.83 8.95 30.66
C THR A 64 -32.92 8.28 31.70
N ASN A 65 -32.77 8.92 32.86
CA ASN A 65 -31.90 8.49 33.97
C ASN A 65 -32.39 7.22 34.69
N PHE A 66 -31.48 6.43 35.27
CA PHE A 66 -31.48 6.17 36.73
C PHE A 66 -30.08 5.75 37.24
N ARG A 67 -29.93 5.71 38.57
CA ARG A 67 -28.68 5.92 39.33
C ARG A 67 -27.81 4.67 39.52
N GLY A 68 -26.49 4.91 39.64
CA GLY A 68 -25.70 4.31 40.73
C GLY A 68 -24.82 3.09 40.39
N GLY A 69 -23.62 3.33 39.86
CA GLY A 69 -22.58 2.31 39.75
C GLY A 69 -21.27 2.89 39.20
N THR A 70 -20.18 2.79 39.96
CA THR A 70 -18.87 3.31 39.56
C THR A 70 -18.21 2.43 38.50
N THR A 71 -18.11 2.94 37.27
CA THR A 71 -17.24 2.37 36.22
C THR A 71 -16.47 3.49 35.52
N PRO A 72 -15.15 3.35 35.29
CA PRO A 72 -14.37 4.33 34.55
C PRO A 72 -14.77 4.30 33.07
N THR A 73 -15.13 5.45 32.52
CA THR A 73 -15.50 5.59 31.11
C THR A 73 -14.27 5.47 30.22
N ALA A 74 -14.32 4.54 29.26
CA ALA A 74 -13.30 4.43 28.22
C ALA A 74 -13.31 5.69 27.36
N SER A 75 -12.27 6.52 27.48
CA SER A 75 -12.03 7.63 26.57
C SER A 75 -11.46 7.10 25.25
N SER A 76 -12.07 7.52 24.14
CA SER A 76 -11.62 7.18 22.79
C SER A 76 -10.20 7.72 22.56
N SER A 77 -9.22 6.83 22.71
CA SER A 77 -7.85 7.09 22.29
C SER A 77 -7.35 5.88 21.53
N LEU A 78 -6.87 6.15 20.31
CA LEU A 78 -6.01 5.25 19.54
C LEU A 78 -4.56 5.74 19.69
N PRO A 79 -3.81 5.33 20.74
CA PRO A 79 -2.37 5.46 20.74
C PRO A 79 -1.71 4.12 20.41
N GLN A 80 -1.01 4.09 19.27
CA GLN A 80 0.31 3.47 19.17
C GLN A 80 0.50 2.08 19.83
N ILE A 81 -0.23 1.04 19.38
CA ILE A 81 0.26 -0.35 19.47
C ILE A 81 0.89 -0.74 18.12
N MET A 82 1.89 0.04 17.73
CA MET A 82 3.05 -0.44 16.98
C MET A 82 4.29 -0.06 17.79
N ALA A 83 4.31 -0.47 19.06
CA ALA A 83 5.57 -0.84 19.67
C ALA A 83 6.21 -1.89 18.75
N SER A 84 7.51 -1.79 18.48
CA SER A 84 8.23 -2.77 17.68
C SER A 84 8.15 -4.14 18.37
N PHE A 85 7.19 -4.96 17.95
CA PHE A 85 7.15 -6.36 18.32
C PHE A 85 8.44 -6.98 17.79
N ASP A 86 9.27 -7.50 18.69
CA ASP A 86 10.51 -8.13 18.30
C ASP A 86 10.19 -9.45 17.59
N THR A 87 10.36 -9.48 16.27
CA THR A 87 10.15 -10.66 15.44
C THR A 87 11.09 -11.82 15.79
N GLU A 88 12.20 -11.57 16.51
CA GLU A 88 13.08 -12.62 17.03
C GLU A 88 12.49 -13.30 18.29
N SER A 89 11.47 -12.71 18.92
CA SER A 89 10.81 -13.24 20.14
C SER A 89 9.65 -14.22 19.89
N VAL A 90 9.30 -14.53 18.64
CA VAL A 90 8.17 -15.41 18.29
C VAL A 90 8.38 -16.83 18.86
N THR A 91 7.35 -17.41 19.50
CA THR A 91 7.41 -18.80 19.97
C THR A 91 7.30 -19.79 18.81
N TYR A 92 8.18 -20.80 18.79
CA TYR A 92 8.17 -21.90 17.82
C TYR A 92 7.81 -23.21 18.51
N LEU A 93 6.90 -23.98 17.90
CA LEU A 93 6.36 -25.24 18.44
C LEU A 93 7.18 -26.46 18.05
N THR A 94 7.31 -27.41 18.97
CA THR A 94 7.60 -28.82 18.66
C THR A 94 6.46 -29.45 17.85
N GLN A 95 6.72 -30.57 17.17
CA GLN A 95 5.69 -31.36 16.48
C GLN A 95 4.59 -31.79 17.46
N ARG A 96 4.99 -32.12 18.70
CA ARG A 96 4.09 -32.51 19.78
C ARG A 96 3.17 -31.38 20.23
N GLU A 97 3.71 -30.19 20.52
CA GLU A 97 2.89 -29.06 20.97
C GLU A 97 1.89 -28.62 19.90
N ALA A 98 2.29 -28.66 18.62
CA ALA A 98 1.38 -28.40 17.50
C ALA A 98 0.20 -29.40 17.49
N ALA A 99 0.46 -30.69 17.68
CA ALA A 99 -0.59 -31.71 17.74
C ALA A 99 -1.53 -31.52 18.96
N GLU A 100 -0.97 -31.23 20.15
CA GLU A 100 -1.77 -30.98 21.36
C GLU A 100 -2.62 -29.70 21.27
N ILE A 101 -2.15 -28.67 20.55
CA ILE A 101 -2.92 -27.44 20.29
C ILE A 101 -4.08 -27.74 19.33
N ASP A 102 -3.82 -28.44 18.22
CA ASP A 102 -4.86 -28.83 17.26
C ASP A 102 -5.95 -29.69 17.92
N GLU A 103 -5.56 -30.68 18.74
CA GLU A 103 -6.50 -31.48 19.54
C GLU A 103 -7.30 -30.60 20.53
N SER A 104 -6.65 -29.63 21.18
CA SER A 104 -7.32 -28.70 22.09
C SER A 104 -8.32 -27.78 21.37
N LEU A 105 -8.01 -27.32 20.15
CA LEU A 105 -8.90 -26.49 19.34
C LEU A 105 -10.13 -27.29 18.88
N MET A 106 -9.91 -28.48 18.33
CA MET A 106 -10.98 -29.31 17.74
C MET A 106 -11.82 -30.07 18.78
N GLY A 107 -11.25 -30.38 19.95
CA GLY A 107 -11.94 -31.05 21.05
C GLY A 107 -12.63 -30.05 21.99
N PRO A 108 -12.02 -29.73 23.14
CA PRO A 108 -12.67 -28.98 24.22
C PRO A 108 -13.08 -27.54 23.86
N LEU A 109 -12.48 -26.94 22.83
CA LEU A 109 -12.83 -25.58 22.37
C LEU A 109 -13.88 -25.57 21.24
N GLY A 110 -14.24 -26.74 20.70
CA GLY A 110 -15.36 -26.90 19.78
C GLY A 110 -15.18 -26.28 18.39
N PHE A 111 -13.96 -25.95 17.96
CA PHE A 111 -13.72 -25.56 16.57
C PHE A 111 -13.89 -26.77 15.65
N SER A 112 -14.64 -26.60 14.57
CA SER A 112 -14.73 -27.63 13.53
C SER A 112 -13.53 -27.59 12.59
N VAL A 113 -13.20 -28.74 11.97
CA VAL A 113 -12.07 -28.87 11.04
C VAL A 113 -12.23 -27.91 9.86
N ASP A 114 -13.44 -27.78 9.32
CA ASP A 114 -13.80 -26.87 8.23
C ASP A 114 -13.64 -25.40 8.62
N GLN A 115 -14.00 -24.99 9.84
CA GLN A 115 -13.75 -23.62 10.30
C GLN A 115 -12.25 -23.27 10.36
N LEU A 116 -11.43 -24.16 10.92
CA LEU A 116 -9.98 -23.92 11.03
C LEU A 116 -9.31 -23.93 9.65
N MET A 117 -9.68 -24.89 8.81
CA MET A 117 -9.18 -25.04 7.43
C MET A 117 -9.59 -23.88 6.52
N GLU A 118 -10.82 -23.37 6.65
CA GLU A 118 -11.28 -22.19 5.92
C GLU A 118 -10.44 -20.95 6.26
N LEU A 119 -10.17 -20.73 7.55
CA LEU A 119 -9.36 -19.62 8.03
C LEU A 119 -7.87 -19.79 7.69
N ALA A 120 -7.36 -21.02 7.72
CA ALA A 120 -5.98 -21.35 7.36
C ALA A 120 -5.71 -21.11 5.86
N GLY A 121 -6.53 -21.68 4.97
CA GLY A 121 -6.39 -21.46 3.53
C GLY A 121 -6.63 -20.00 3.11
N LEU A 122 -7.55 -19.29 3.81
CA LEU A 122 -7.69 -17.84 3.66
C LEU A 122 -6.41 -17.08 4.07
N SER A 123 -5.78 -17.44 5.20
CA SER A 123 -4.50 -16.86 5.62
C SER A 123 -3.37 -17.12 4.61
N VAL A 124 -3.33 -18.30 3.97
CA VAL A 124 -2.37 -18.64 2.91
C VAL A 124 -2.59 -17.76 1.68
N ALA A 125 -3.82 -17.71 1.15
CA ALA A 125 -4.17 -16.87 0.01
C ALA A 125 -3.91 -15.38 0.27
N ALA A 126 -4.21 -14.90 1.48
CA ALA A 126 -3.93 -13.53 1.90
C ALA A 126 -2.42 -13.24 1.93
N SER A 127 -1.62 -14.14 2.50
CA SER A 127 -0.14 -14.01 2.56
C SER A 127 0.48 -13.92 1.17
N ILE A 128 0.00 -14.74 0.24
CA ILE A 128 0.39 -14.69 -1.19
C ILE A 128 0.03 -13.33 -1.79
N SER A 129 -1.20 -12.85 -1.57
CA SER A 129 -1.68 -11.57 -2.14
C SER A 129 -1.00 -10.32 -1.59
N GLU A 130 -0.47 -10.39 -0.36
CA GLU A 130 0.32 -9.31 0.23
C GLU A 130 1.62 -9.07 -0.56
N VAL A 131 2.21 -10.14 -1.12
CA VAL A 131 3.49 -10.10 -1.84
C VAL A 131 3.29 -10.10 -3.36
N TYR A 132 2.83 -11.21 -3.92
CA TYR A 132 2.92 -11.49 -5.36
C TYR A 132 1.63 -11.04 -6.06
N LYS A 133 1.61 -9.85 -6.67
CA LYS A 133 0.36 -9.28 -7.21
C LYS A 133 -0.17 -10.07 -8.42
N PRO A 134 -1.50 -10.25 -8.58
CA PRO A 134 -2.07 -11.02 -9.69
C PRO A 134 -1.73 -10.48 -11.10
N SER A 135 -1.39 -9.18 -11.19
CA SER A 135 -0.88 -8.52 -12.40
C SER A 135 0.47 -9.06 -12.87
N GLU A 136 1.26 -9.60 -11.95
CA GLU A 136 2.59 -10.14 -12.19
C GLU A 136 2.56 -11.66 -12.07
N TYR A 137 2.14 -12.19 -10.93
CA TYR A 137 2.13 -13.62 -10.61
C TYR A 137 0.71 -14.19 -10.69
N SER A 138 0.18 -14.33 -11.92
CA SER A 138 -1.23 -14.70 -12.13
C SER A 138 -1.47 -16.21 -12.03
N ARG A 139 -0.56 -17.03 -12.55
CA ARG A 139 -0.75 -18.49 -12.74
C ARG A 139 -0.27 -19.24 -11.50
N VAL A 140 -1.13 -20.01 -10.86
CA VAL A 140 -0.80 -20.74 -9.62
C VAL A 140 -1.03 -22.24 -9.80
N LEU A 141 -0.05 -23.07 -9.48
CA LEU A 141 -0.26 -24.50 -9.26
C LEU A 141 -0.33 -24.79 -7.76
N THR A 142 -1.42 -25.37 -7.29
CA THR A 142 -1.55 -25.86 -5.91
C THR A 142 -1.41 -27.37 -5.89
N ILE A 143 -0.42 -27.87 -5.14
CA ILE A 143 -0.12 -29.30 -5.04
C ILE A 143 -0.60 -29.81 -3.68
N CYS A 144 -1.77 -30.45 -3.67
CA CYS A 144 -2.48 -30.87 -2.47
C CYS A 144 -2.11 -32.30 -2.04
N GLY A 145 -1.76 -32.47 -0.77
CA GLY A 145 -1.61 -33.79 -0.16
C GLY A 145 -2.92 -34.39 0.35
N PRO A 146 -2.90 -35.63 0.87
CA PRO A 146 -4.12 -36.33 1.30
C PRO A 146 -4.67 -35.85 2.66
N GLY A 147 -3.88 -35.10 3.44
CA GLY A 147 -4.23 -34.66 4.80
C GLY A 147 -4.79 -33.23 4.88
N ASN A 148 -4.81 -32.69 6.10
CA ASN A 148 -5.33 -31.34 6.38
C ASN A 148 -4.60 -30.27 5.53
N ASN A 149 -3.25 -30.32 5.44
CA ASN A 149 -2.45 -29.38 4.63
C ASN A 149 -2.93 -29.29 3.17
N GLY A 150 -3.35 -30.42 2.59
CA GLY A 150 -3.92 -30.45 1.25
C GLY A 150 -5.29 -29.77 1.19
N GLY A 151 -6.13 -29.94 2.22
CA GLY A 151 -7.37 -29.20 2.40
C GLY A 151 -7.17 -27.69 2.55
N ASP A 152 -6.17 -27.26 3.32
CA ASP A 152 -5.76 -25.85 3.43
C ASP A 152 -5.34 -25.31 2.05
N GLY A 153 -4.63 -26.12 1.26
CA GLY A 153 -4.33 -25.83 -0.15
C GLY A 153 -5.58 -25.70 -1.04
N LEU A 154 -6.57 -26.59 -0.93
CA LEU A 154 -7.83 -26.50 -1.69
C LEU A 154 -8.59 -25.21 -1.34
N VAL A 155 -8.67 -24.85 -0.06
CA VAL A 155 -9.25 -23.58 0.39
C VAL A 155 -8.47 -22.38 -0.14
N ALA A 156 -7.14 -22.42 -0.07
CA ALA A 156 -6.28 -21.36 -0.58
C ALA A 156 -6.46 -21.15 -2.10
N ALA A 157 -6.53 -22.24 -2.88
CA ALA A 157 -6.81 -22.17 -4.32
C ALA A 157 -8.15 -21.48 -4.62
N ARG A 158 -9.22 -21.77 -3.85
CA ARG A 158 -10.50 -21.07 -3.99
C ARG A 158 -10.39 -19.57 -3.70
N HIS A 159 -9.74 -19.18 -2.60
CA HIS A 159 -9.58 -17.75 -2.28
C HIS A 159 -8.67 -17.03 -3.29
N LEU A 160 -7.62 -17.67 -3.78
CA LEU A 160 -6.77 -17.12 -4.84
C LEU A 160 -7.57 -16.86 -6.13
N HIS A 161 -8.48 -17.76 -6.53
CA HIS A 161 -9.40 -17.46 -7.65
C HIS A 161 -10.23 -16.18 -7.37
N HIS A 162 -10.81 -16.04 -6.18
CA HIS A 162 -11.56 -14.83 -5.80
C HIS A 162 -10.69 -13.56 -5.70
N PHE A 163 -9.38 -13.69 -5.46
CA PHE A 163 -8.42 -12.59 -5.45
C PHE A 163 -7.86 -12.25 -6.85
N GLY A 164 -8.34 -12.90 -7.90
CA GLY A 164 -7.98 -12.60 -9.30
C GLY A 164 -6.81 -13.41 -9.87
N TYR A 165 -6.35 -14.44 -9.17
CA TYR A 165 -5.37 -15.39 -9.69
C TYR A 165 -6.04 -16.45 -10.58
N LYS A 166 -5.21 -17.20 -11.31
CA LYS A 166 -5.59 -18.34 -12.14
C LYS A 166 -5.01 -19.63 -11.54
N PRO A 167 -5.64 -20.19 -10.49
CA PRO A 167 -5.18 -21.43 -9.88
C PRO A 167 -5.50 -22.64 -10.75
N SER A 168 -4.64 -23.65 -10.64
CA SER A 168 -4.80 -25.04 -11.09
C SER A 168 -4.42 -25.94 -9.92
N VAL A 169 -5.02 -27.13 -9.81
CA VAL A 169 -4.84 -28.00 -8.63
C VAL A 169 -4.35 -29.39 -9.03
N CYS A 170 -3.17 -29.79 -8.56
CA CYS A 170 -2.74 -31.19 -8.58
C CYS A 170 -3.10 -31.84 -7.24
N TYR A 171 -4.09 -32.74 -7.23
CA TYR A 171 -4.54 -33.46 -6.02
C TYR A 171 -4.53 -34.98 -6.25
N PRO A 172 -3.35 -35.62 -6.26
CA PRO A 172 -3.19 -36.99 -6.76
C PRO A 172 -3.74 -38.09 -5.84
N LYS A 173 -3.87 -37.82 -4.53
CA LYS A 173 -4.49 -38.74 -3.57
C LYS A 173 -5.64 -38.06 -2.85
N ARG A 174 -6.81 -38.03 -3.51
CA ARG A 174 -8.05 -37.45 -2.98
C ARG A 174 -8.55 -38.25 -1.77
N THR A 175 -8.82 -37.58 -0.66
CA THR A 175 -9.33 -38.23 0.56
C THR A 175 -10.85 -38.37 0.51
N ALA A 176 -11.34 -39.60 0.63
CA ALA A 176 -12.76 -39.94 0.61
C ALA A 176 -13.48 -39.61 1.94
N LYS A 177 -13.51 -38.32 2.32
CA LYS A 177 -14.36 -37.79 3.39
C LYS A 177 -15.19 -36.61 2.87
N PRO A 178 -16.43 -36.39 3.36
CA PRO A 178 -17.32 -35.34 2.84
C PRO A 178 -16.71 -33.94 2.78
N LEU A 179 -15.84 -33.58 3.73
CA LEU A 179 -15.11 -32.30 3.75
C LEU A 179 -14.30 -32.08 2.46
N TYR A 180 -13.38 -32.99 2.13
CA TYR A 180 -12.51 -32.86 0.96
C TYR A 180 -13.31 -32.99 -0.35
N THR A 181 -14.34 -33.85 -0.38
CA THR A 181 -15.28 -33.91 -1.52
C THR A 181 -15.96 -32.56 -1.73
N GLY A 182 -16.46 -31.92 -0.67
CA GLY A 182 -17.07 -30.59 -0.74
C GLY A 182 -16.11 -29.51 -1.21
N LEU A 183 -14.85 -29.50 -0.74
CA LEU A 183 -13.81 -28.57 -1.21
C LEU A 183 -13.51 -28.76 -2.70
N VAL A 184 -13.42 -30.01 -3.16
CA VAL A 184 -13.27 -30.33 -4.59
C VAL A 184 -14.46 -29.82 -5.40
N THR A 185 -15.70 -30.08 -4.97
CA THR A 185 -16.91 -29.57 -5.64
C THR A 185 -16.96 -28.04 -5.70
N GLN A 186 -16.48 -27.34 -4.67
CA GLN A 186 -16.38 -25.87 -4.67
C GLN A 186 -15.40 -25.36 -5.75
N LEU A 187 -14.26 -26.02 -5.93
CA LEU A 187 -13.27 -25.66 -6.94
C LEU A 187 -13.76 -25.98 -8.36
N GLU A 188 -14.38 -27.15 -8.54
CA GLU A 188 -15.02 -27.56 -9.80
C GLU A 188 -16.14 -26.59 -10.20
N ALA A 189 -16.95 -26.11 -9.24
CA ALA A 189 -17.98 -25.09 -9.48
C ALA A 189 -17.43 -23.72 -9.91
N LEU A 190 -16.18 -23.40 -9.54
CA LEU A 190 -15.44 -22.22 -10.01
C LEU A 190 -14.66 -22.46 -11.32
N SER A 191 -14.83 -23.64 -11.94
CA SER A 191 -14.09 -24.08 -13.13
C SER A 191 -12.56 -24.06 -12.94
N ILE A 192 -12.08 -24.29 -11.72
CA ILE A 192 -10.65 -24.39 -11.41
C ILE A 192 -10.16 -25.76 -11.89
N PRO A 193 -9.19 -25.84 -12.82
CA PRO A 193 -8.76 -27.09 -13.42
C PRO A 193 -8.01 -27.97 -12.41
N PHE A 194 -8.33 -29.26 -12.41
CA PHE A 194 -7.56 -30.29 -11.74
C PHE A 194 -6.64 -30.99 -12.74
N LEU A 195 -5.35 -31.04 -12.45
CA LEU A 195 -4.33 -31.67 -13.29
C LEU A 195 -3.90 -33.00 -12.66
N SER A 196 -3.62 -34.01 -13.49
CA SER A 196 -2.93 -35.22 -13.02
C SER A 196 -1.43 -34.95 -12.82
N VAL A 197 -0.67 -35.91 -12.27
CA VAL A 197 0.80 -35.75 -12.13
C VAL A 197 1.49 -35.90 -13.49
N GLU A 198 0.90 -36.71 -14.36
CA GLU A 198 1.32 -37.00 -15.72
C GLU A 198 1.07 -35.82 -16.67
N ASP A 199 0.02 -35.02 -16.41
CA ASP A 199 -0.30 -33.80 -17.15
C ASP A 199 0.61 -32.60 -16.79
N LEU A 200 1.40 -32.68 -15.72
CA LEU A 200 2.28 -31.58 -15.31
C LEU A 200 3.53 -31.52 -16.20
N PRO A 201 3.95 -30.32 -16.67
CA PRO A 201 5.15 -30.17 -17.48
C PRO A 201 6.40 -30.64 -16.73
N SER A 202 7.47 -30.95 -17.48
CA SER A 202 8.76 -31.33 -16.92
C SER A 202 9.34 -30.21 -16.05
N ASP A 203 9.29 -28.98 -16.56
CA ASP A 203 9.61 -27.75 -15.84
C ASP A 203 8.31 -27.01 -15.48
N LEU A 204 8.05 -26.85 -14.18
CA LEU A 204 6.83 -26.19 -13.70
C LEU A 204 6.86 -24.66 -13.91
N SER A 205 8.03 -24.06 -14.20
CA SER A 205 8.16 -22.62 -14.36
C SER A 205 7.62 -22.08 -15.69
N GLU A 206 7.53 -22.93 -16.71
CA GLU A 206 6.95 -22.57 -18.01
C GLU A 206 5.48 -22.14 -17.85
N ASP A 207 4.69 -22.93 -17.11
CA ASP A 207 3.24 -22.78 -16.99
C ASP A 207 2.75 -22.06 -15.73
N PHE A 208 3.55 -22.00 -14.66
CA PHE A 208 3.11 -21.48 -13.36
C PHE A 208 4.07 -20.45 -12.77
N ASP A 209 3.48 -19.37 -12.23
CA ASP A 209 4.23 -18.28 -11.59
C ASP A 209 4.40 -18.52 -10.09
N ILE A 210 3.42 -19.19 -9.46
CA ILE A 210 3.43 -19.57 -8.04
C ILE A 210 3.17 -21.07 -7.91
N LEU A 211 3.99 -21.74 -7.11
CA LEU A 211 3.89 -23.16 -6.80
C LEU A 211 3.58 -23.32 -5.32
N LEU A 212 2.30 -23.55 -5.02
CA LEU A 212 1.79 -23.69 -3.66
C LEU A 212 1.95 -25.15 -3.20
N ASP A 213 2.99 -25.39 -2.42
CA ASP A 213 3.27 -26.63 -1.72
C ASP A 213 2.33 -26.80 -0.52
N ALA A 214 1.31 -27.64 -0.72
CA ALA A 214 0.30 -28.01 0.26
C ALA A 214 0.29 -29.54 0.48
N MET A 215 1.45 -30.21 0.33
CA MET A 215 1.51 -31.68 0.37
C MET A 215 1.53 -32.22 1.80
N PHE A 216 2.49 -31.80 2.64
CA PHE A 216 2.69 -32.36 3.98
C PHE A 216 2.87 -31.27 5.04
N GLY A 217 1.93 -31.20 5.99
CA GLY A 217 1.99 -30.31 7.15
C GLY A 217 2.66 -30.99 8.35
N PHE A 218 2.66 -30.31 9.50
CA PHE A 218 3.36 -30.76 10.72
C PHE A 218 3.00 -32.16 11.24
N SER A 219 1.84 -32.73 10.87
CA SER A 219 1.40 -34.07 11.31
C SER A 219 1.91 -35.23 10.44
N PHE A 220 2.74 -34.94 9.43
CA PHE A 220 3.35 -35.97 8.60
C PHE A 220 4.50 -36.70 9.33
N HIS A 221 4.64 -38.00 9.06
CA HIS A 221 5.69 -38.86 9.61
C HIS A 221 6.25 -39.81 8.55
N GLY A 222 7.56 -40.02 8.58
CA GLY A 222 8.29 -40.89 7.65
C GLY A 222 8.69 -40.19 6.35
N SER A 223 9.13 -40.96 5.36
CA SER A 223 9.54 -40.43 4.06
C SER A 223 8.35 -40.24 3.10
N PRO A 224 8.36 -39.21 2.24
CA PRO A 224 7.48 -39.12 1.08
C PRO A 224 7.52 -40.41 0.22
N ARG A 225 6.41 -40.68 -0.47
CA ARG A 225 6.24 -41.87 -1.34
C ARG A 225 5.50 -41.50 -2.62
N PRO A 226 5.58 -42.30 -3.69
CA PRO A 226 4.97 -41.98 -4.98
C PRO A 226 3.48 -41.61 -4.88
N PRO A 227 3.03 -40.54 -5.55
CA PRO A 227 3.79 -39.66 -6.47
C PRO A 227 4.39 -38.40 -5.80
N PHE A 228 4.43 -38.32 -4.46
CA PHE A 228 4.80 -37.07 -3.77
C PHE A 228 6.30 -36.83 -3.67
N ASP A 229 7.11 -37.88 -3.69
CA ASP A 229 8.57 -37.79 -3.87
C ASP A 229 8.92 -37.16 -5.22
N ASP A 230 8.33 -37.63 -6.33
CA ASP A 230 8.53 -37.06 -7.66
C ASP A 230 8.11 -35.57 -7.72
N LEU A 231 6.98 -35.21 -7.10
CA LEU A 231 6.52 -33.83 -7.00
C LEU A 231 7.46 -32.95 -6.17
N ILE A 232 8.01 -33.47 -5.07
CA ILE A 232 9.04 -32.78 -4.28
C ILE A 232 10.31 -32.57 -5.12
N GLN A 233 10.76 -33.58 -5.87
CA GLN A 233 11.94 -33.45 -6.74
C GLN A 233 11.74 -32.40 -7.84
N LYS A 234 10.55 -32.34 -8.48
CA LYS A 234 10.19 -31.26 -9.42
C LYS A 234 10.28 -29.87 -8.78
N LEU A 235 9.87 -29.71 -7.52
CA LEU A 235 9.99 -28.42 -6.82
C LEU A 235 11.45 -28.09 -6.46
N VAL A 236 12.25 -29.08 -6.06
CA VAL A 236 13.68 -28.89 -5.75
C VAL A 236 14.48 -28.49 -7.00
N SER A 237 14.19 -29.06 -8.17
CA SER A 237 14.96 -28.79 -9.40
C SER A 237 14.93 -27.33 -9.85
N LEU A 238 13.84 -26.60 -9.56
CA LEU A 238 13.65 -25.21 -9.97
C LEU A 238 14.72 -24.24 -9.44
N HIS A 239 15.34 -24.55 -8.30
CA HIS A 239 16.42 -23.72 -7.73
C HIS A 239 17.70 -23.71 -8.58
N ASN A 240 17.85 -24.63 -9.54
CA ASN A 240 19.01 -24.72 -10.40
C ASN A 240 18.90 -23.86 -11.68
N HIS A 241 17.71 -23.33 -12.00
CA HIS A 241 17.41 -22.64 -13.27
C HIS A 241 17.42 -21.11 -13.14
N ASN A 242 18.48 -20.54 -12.56
CA ASN A 242 18.68 -19.09 -12.49
C ASN A 242 19.18 -18.51 -13.82
N GLN A 243 18.29 -18.32 -14.80
CA GLN A 243 18.60 -17.54 -16.01
C GLN A 243 18.41 -16.04 -15.78
N ILE A 244 19.46 -15.25 -16.04
CA ILE A 244 19.44 -13.79 -15.87
C ILE A 244 18.43 -13.16 -16.84
N GLY A 245 17.39 -12.54 -16.29
CA GLY A 245 16.42 -11.73 -17.06
C GLY A 245 15.07 -12.39 -17.34
N GLN A 246 14.82 -13.61 -16.85
CA GLN A 246 13.48 -14.21 -16.88
C GLN A 246 12.77 -14.04 -15.53
N LYS A 247 11.42 -13.99 -15.58
CA LYS A 247 10.55 -13.93 -14.41
C LYS A 247 10.57 -15.30 -13.72
N GLN A 248 11.05 -15.34 -12.48
CA GLN A 248 11.22 -16.57 -11.73
C GLN A 248 9.93 -17.01 -11.03
N SER A 249 9.57 -18.29 -11.17
CA SER A 249 8.47 -18.91 -10.43
C SER A 249 8.84 -19.11 -8.97
N VAL A 250 7.91 -18.82 -8.07
CA VAL A 250 8.15 -18.84 -6.61
C VAL A 250 7.46 -20.03 -5.95
N ILE A 251 8.14 -20.65 -4.98
CA ILE A 251 7.58 -21.73 -4.18
C ILE A 251 7.03 -21.16 -2.87
N VAL A 252 5.79 -21.49 -2.55
CA VAL A 252 5.10 -21.10 -1.32
C VAL A 252 4.73 -22.36 -0.55
N SER A 253 5.26 -22.57 0.65
CA SER A 253 4.92 -23.74 1.47
C SER A 253 3.88 -23.42 2.55
N VAL A 254 2.85 -24.25 2.64
CA VAL A 254 1.83 -24.19 3.68
C VAL A 254 2.30 -24.93 4.93
N ASP A 255 2.30 -24.20 6.04
CA ASP A 255 2.67 -24.61 7.39
C ASP A 255 4.15 -24.96 7.61
N ILE A 256 4.65 -25.95 6.88
CA ILE A 256 6.05 -26.37 6.80
C ILE A 256 6.40 -26.73 5.35
N PRO A 257 7.67 -26.66 4.91
CA PRO A 257 8.06 -27.14 3.59
C PRO A 257 7.96 -28.67 3.51
N SER A 258 7.28 -29.19 2.49
CA SER A 258 7.05 -30.63 2.38
C SER A 258 8.35 -31.42 2.25
N GLY A 259 8.48 -32.46 3.06
CA GLY A 259 9.68 -33.30 3.15
C GLY A 259 10.73 -32.82 4.17
N TRP A 260 10.58 -31.64 4.78
CA TRP A 260 11.41 -31.23 5.91
C TRP A 260 11.04 -31.99 7.19
N HIS A 261 12.01 -32.21 8.08
CA HIS A 261 11.73 -32.63 9.46
C HIS A 261 11.03 -31.48 10.20
N VAL A 262 9.99 -31.77 10.98
CA VAL A 262 9.11 -30.74 11.61
C VAL A 262 9.85 -29.88 12.63
N GLU A 263 10.95 -30.40 13.21
CA GLU A 263 11.78 -29.67 14.17
C GLU A 263 13.16 -29.32 13.60
N ASP A 264 13.77 -30.24 12.84
CA ASP A 264 15.12 -30.05 12.30
C ASP A 264 15.16 -29.48 10.88
N GLY A 265 14.03 -29.19 10.27
CA GLY A 265 13.95 -28.65 8.90
C GLY A 265 14.59 -29.56 7.86
N ASP A 266 15.28 -28.96 6.90
CA ASP A 266 16.02 -29.68 5.87
C ASP A 266 17.31 -30.28 6.44
N VAL A 267 17.25 -31.53 6.90
CA VAL A 267 18.35 -32.25 7.55
C VAL A 267 19.50 -32.52 6.56
N ASP A 268 19.17 -32.90 5.33
CA ASP A 268 20.14 -33.31 4.31
C ASP A 268 20.56 -32.16 3.36
N GLY A 269 19.94 -30.99 3.50
CA GLY A 269 20.19 -29.81 2.66
C GLY A 269 19.60 -29.89 1.24
N THR A 270 18.90 -30.98 0.92
CA THR A 270 18.35 -31.31 -0.41
C THR A 270 16.84 -31.08 -0.53
N GLY A 271 16.18 -30.66 0.55
CA GLY A 271 14.75 -30.38 0.56
C GLY A 271 14.35 -29.11 -0.20
N ILE A 272 13.03 -28.93 -0.35
CA ILE A 272 12.42 -27.75 -0.97
C ILE A 272 12.95 -26.47 -0.30
N LYS A 273 13.23 -25.43 -1.08
CA LYS A 273 13.57 -24.08 -0.61
C LYS A 273 12.41 -23.14 -0.99
N PRO A 274 11.47 -22.84 -0.08
CA PRO A 274 10.38 -21.91 -0.38
C PRO A 274 10.90 -20.47 -0.45
N ASP A 275 10.35 -19.67 -1.35
CA ASP A 275 10.49 -18.21 -1.32
C ASP A 275 9.55 -17.58 -0.27
N MET A 276 8.40 -18.24 -0.04
CA MET A 276 7.48 -17.95 1.05
C MET A 276 7.15 -19.18 1.91
N LEU A 277 7.18 -19.01 3.23
CA LEU A 277 6.62 -19.95 4.20
C LEU A 277 5.44 -19.30 4.92
N VAL A 278 4.28 -19.96 4.95
CA VAL A 278 3.11 -19.51 5.72
C VAL A 278 2.85 -20.48 6.87
N SER A 279 3.40 -20.18 8.04
CA SER A 279 3.16 -20.95 9.26
C SER A 279 1.73 -20.74 9.78
N LEU A 280 1.02 -21.81 10.10
CA LEU A 280 -0.34 -21.75 10.65
C LEU A 280 -0.33 -21.93 12.16
N THR A 281 -1.22 -21.21 12.87
CA THR A 281 -1.39 -21.21 14.35
C THR A 281 -0.19 -20.59 15.08
N ALA A 282 0.99 -21.21 14.95
CA ALA A 282 2.31 -20.72 15.36
C ALA A 282 3.39 -21.45 14.52
N PRO A 283 4.57 -20.86 14.28
CA PRO A 283 5.61 -21.53 13.50
C PRO A 283 6.12 -22.80 14.18
N LYS A 284 6.43 -23.83 13.39
CA LYS A 284 7.08 -25.06 13.86
C LYS A 284 8.58 -24.86 13.94
N LEU A 285 9.27 -25.61 14.81
CA LEU A 285 10.71 -25.47 15.07
C LEU A 285 11.58 -25.48 13.80
N CYS A 286 11.21 -26.25 12.77
CA CYS A 286 11.87 -26.26 11.46
C CYS A 286 11.99 -24.86 10.82
N ALA A 287 11.03 -23.97 11.06
CA ALA A 287 11.00 -22.63 10.50
C ALA A 287 12.13 -21.74 11.06
N LYS A 288 12.83 -22.12 12.13
CA LYS A 288 14.08 -21.46 12.55
C LYS A 288 15.23 -21.63 11.55
N LYS A 289 15.17 -22.67 10.70
CA LYS A 289 16.13 -22.93 9.62
C LYS A 289 15.64 -22.41 8.26
N TYR A 290 14.49 -21.73 8.22
CA TYR A 290 13.96 -21.11 7.01
C TYR A 290 14.81 -19.90 6.61
N GLY A 291 15.25 -19.87 5.36
CA GLY A 291 16.12 -18.81 4.81
C GLY A 291 15.54 -18.07 3.59
N GLY A 292 14.27 -18.30 3.25
CA GLY A 292 13.60 -17.61 2.14
C GLY A 292 13.17 -16.19 2.50
N HIS A 293 12.77 -15.40 1.51
CA HIS A 293 12.55 -13.96 1.66
C HIS A 293 11.31 -13.61 2.49
N HIS A 294 10.31 -14.49 2.55
CA HIS A 294 8.99 -14.17 3.10
C HIS A 294 8.50 -15.22 4.10
N HIS A 295 8.48 -14.90 5.39
CA HIS A 295 7.82 -15.74 6.40
C HIS A 295 6.56 -15.02 6.89
N PHE A 296 5.42 -15.72 6.88
CA PHE A 296 4.15 -15.23 7.39
C PHE A 296 3.60 -16.16 8.46
N LEU A 297 2.89 -15.57 9.42
CA LEU A 297 2.04 -16.25 10.37
C LEU A 297 0.58 -16.06 9.95
N GLY A 298 -0.12 -17.19 9.77
CA GLY A 298 -1.54 -17.29 9.49
C GLY A 298 -2.29 -18.08 10.58
N GLY A 299 -3.59 -18.28 10.39
CA GLY A 299 -4.44 -18.93 11.39
C GLY A 299 -4.76 -17.99 12.56
N ARG A 300 -5.35 -16.82 12.26
CA ARG A 300 -5.78 -15.82 13.26
C ARG A 300 -7.04 -16.27 14.04
N PHE A 301 -6.93 -17.39 14.73
CA PHE A 301 -8.00 -17.99 15.55
C PHE A 301 -7.53 -18.45 16.94
N VAL A 302 -6.22 -18.38 17.23
CA VAL A 302 -5.62 -18.84 18.51
C VAL A 302 -6.28 -18.14 19.71
N PRO A 303 -7.00 -18.87 20.59
CA PRO A 303 -7.63 -18.26 21.76
C PRO A 303 -6.60 -17.85 22.81
N PRO A 304 -6.85 -16.78 23.61
CA PRO A 304 -5.92 -16.33 24.65
C PRO A 304 -5.50 -17.43 25.64
N ALA A 305 -6.42 -18.34 26.00
CA ALA A 305 -6.13 -19.46 26.89
C ALA A 305 -5.12 -20.47 26.31
N ILE A 306 -5.11 -20.66 24.99
CA ILE A 306 -4.10 -21.50 24.31
C ILE A 306 -2.76 -20.76 24.29
N ALA A 307 -2.76 -19.47 23.95
CA ALA A 307 -1.56 -18.64 23.96
C ALA A 307 -0.91 -18.58 25.35
N GLU A 308 -1.70 -18.49 26.42
CA GLU A 308 -1.22 -18.53 27.80
C GLU A 308 -0.69 -19.92 28.20
N LYS A 309 -1.46 -20.99 27.94
CA LYS A 309 -1.08 -22.38 28.27
C LYS A 309 0.27 -22.78 27.66
N TYR A 310 0.48 -22.45 26.39
CA TYR A 310 1.69 -22.79 25.63
C TYR A 310 2.72 -21.65 25.57
N LYS A 311 2.50 -20.54 26.28
CA LYS A 311 3.38 -19.36 26.32
C LYS A 311 3.74 -18.85 24.91
N LEU A 312 2.74 -18.75 24.05
CA LEU A 312 2.88 -18.32 22.67
C LEU A 312 3.05 -16.79 22.62
N ILE A 313 4.25 -16.35 22.24
CA ILE A 313 4.55 -14.98 21.89
C ILE A 313 4.26 -14.84 20.39
N LEU A 314 3.07 -14.33 20.07
CA LEU A 314 2.61 -14.12 18.70
C LEU A 314 2.50 -12.61 18.41
N PRO A 315 2.88 -12.15 17.21
CA PRO A 315 2.73 -10.74 16.82
C PRO A 315 1.25 -10.32 16.75
N PRO A 316 0.94 -9.04 17.02
CA PRO A 316 -0.38 -8.50 16.75
C PRO A 316 -0.65 -8.46 15.25
N TYR A 317 -1.75 -9.06 14.82
CA TYR A 317 -2.21 -8.99 13.43
C TYR A 317 -2.72 -7.58 13.09
N PRO A 318 -2.28 -6.95 11.99
CA PRO A 318 -2.66 -5.58 11.66
C PRO A 318 -4.13 -5.50 11.23
N GLY A 319 -4.92 -4.65 11.91
CA GLY A 319 -6.32 -4.40 11.57
C GLY A 319 -7.15 -5.68 11.47
N THR A 320 -7.77 -5.90 10.30
CA THR A 320 -8.57 -7.09 9.95
C THR A 320 -7.77 -8.16 9.20
N SER A 321 -6.44 -8.04 9.07
CA SER A 321 -5.64 -9.01 8.33
C SER A 321 -5.70 -10.41 8.94
N MET A 322 -5.76 -11.44 8.09
CA MET A 322 -5.70 -12.85 8.46
C MET A 322 -4.26 -13.40 8.46
N CYS A 323 -3.28 -12.59 8.07
CA CYS A 323 -1.86 -12.94 8.08
C CYS A 323 -1.01 -11.77 8.62
N VAL A 324 0.17 -12.08 9.13
CA VAL A 324 1.16 -11.09 9.57
C VAL A 324 2.56 -11.58 9.25
N ARG A 325 3.40 -10.72 8.67
CA ARG A 325 4.78 -11.05 8.33
C ARG A 325 5.59 -11.27 9.62
N ILE A 326 6.35 -12.36 9.67
CA ILE A 326 7.30 -12.69 10.73
C ILE A 326 8.70 -12.91 10.12
N GLY A 327 9.71 -13.09 10.97
CA GLY A 327 11.10 -13.19 10.52
C GLY A 327 11.70 -11.85 10.06
N LYS A 328 12.90 -11.91 9.49
CA LYS A 328 13.66 -10.71 9.10
C LYS A 328 13.06 -10.08 7.83
N PRO A 329 12.96 -8.74 7.74
CA PRO A 329 12.61 -8.10 6.48
C PRO A 329 13.67 -8.45 5.42
N PRO A 330 13.28 -8.68 4.16
CA PRO A 330 14.23 -9.00 3.10
C PRO A 330 15.27 -7.89 2.97
N GLN A 331 16.54 -8.27 2.76
CA GLN A 331 17.61 -7.32 2.48
C GLN A 331 17.47 -6.85 1.02
N ILE A 332 16.66 -5.83 0.81
CA ILE A 332 16.39 -5.25 -0.51
C ILE A 332 17.66 -4.56 -1.04
N ASP A 333 18.16 -5.00 -2.20
CA ASP A 333 19.08 -4.18 -2.98
C ASP A 333 18.32 -2.97 -3.55
N ILE A 334 18.69 -1.78 -3.09
CA ILE A 334 18.12 -0.51 -3.55
C ILE A 334 18.29 -0.33 -5.07
N SER A 335 19.33 -0.93 -5.68
CA SER A 335 19.57 -0.86 -7.13
C SER A 335 18.55 -1.64 -7.97
N ALA A 336 17.87 -2.62 -7.35
CA ALA A 336 16.83 -3.46 -7.94
C ALA A 336 15.41 -2.86 -7.84
N LEU A 337 15.22 -1.81 -7.03
CA LEU A 337 13.95 -1.07 -6.93
C LEU A 337 13.69 -0.25 -8.22
N ARG A 338 13.20 -0.93 -9.26
CA ARG A 338 12.91 -0.35 -10.58
C ARG A 338 11.46 -0.60 -10.95
N GLU A 339 10.63 0.41 -10.77
CA GLU A 339 9.26 0.41 -11.28
C GLU A 339 9.23 0.86 -12.75
N ASN A 340 8.45 0.17 -13.57
CA ASN A 340 8.18 0.54 -14.95
C ASN A 340 6.87 1.32 -15.00
N TYR A 341 6.93 2.65 -15.13
CA TYR A 341 5.74 3.49 -15.14
C TYR A 341 4.88 3.22 -16.38
N ILE A 342 3.59 2.96 -16.17
CA ILE A 342 2.59 2.85 -17.24
C ILE A 342 1.64 4.02 -17.06
N SER A 343 1.72 5.00 -17.96
CA SER A 343 0.93 6.24 -17.93
C SER A 343 0.46 6.62 -19.33
N PRO A 344 -0.56 7.47 -19.47
CA PRO A 344 -0.85 8.14 -20.73
C PRO A 344 0.30 9.09 -21.12
N GLU A 345 0.59 9.21 -22.42
CA GLU A 345 1.48 10.24 -22.98
C GLU A 345 0.98 11.65 -22.62
N PHE A 346 1.89 12.56 -22.27
CA PHE A 346 1.57 13.96 -21.96
C PHE A 346 2.11 14.92 -23.04
N LEU A 347 1.34 15.04 -24.12
CA LEU A 347 1.68 15.76 -25.35
C LEU A 347 1.46 17.28 -25.21
N GLU A 348 2.16 18.08 -26.03
CA GLU A 348 2.09 19.55 -26.00
C GLU A 348 0.66 20.10 -26.12
N GLU A 349 -0.14 19.49 -27.00
CA GLU A 349 -1.54 19.83 -27.28
C GLU A 349 -2.48 19.65 -26.07
N GLN A 350 -2.05 18.88 -25.06
CA GLN A 350 -2.83 18.58 -23.85
C GLN A 350 -2.50 19.52 -22.68
N VAL A 351 -1.45 20.35 -22.82
CA VAL A 351 -0.97 21.29 -21.81
C VAL A 351 -1.83 22.55 -21.80
N GLU A 352 -2.45 22.86 -20.67
CA GLU A 352 -3.22 24.10 -20.52
C GLU A 352 -2.30 25.33 -20.62
N ALA A 353 -2.73 26.35 -21.38
CA ALA A 353 -1.94 27.58 -21.58
C ALA A 353 -1.71 28.40 -20.29
N ASP A 354 -2.60 28.28 -19.29
CA ASP A 354 -2.39 28.81 -17.94
C ASP A 354 -1.88 27.67 -17.03
N PRO A 355 -0.65 27.73 -16.50
CA PRO A 355 -0.11 26.67 -15.66
C PRO A 355 -0.86 26.50 -14.33
N ILE A 356 -1.63 27.50 -13.85
CA ILE A 356 -2.52 27.29 -12.69
C ILE A 356 -3.69 26.38 -13.07
N ASN A 357 -4.21 26.48 -14.29
CA ASN A 357 -5.26 25.57 -14.77
C ASN A 357 -4.70 24.17 -15.03
N GLN A 358 -3.48 24.06 -15.57
CA GLN A 358 -2.78 22.76 -15.67
C GLN A 358 -2.59 22.10 -14.30
N PHE A 359 -2.17 22.87 -13.29
CA PHE A 359 -2.06 22.35 -11.92
C PHE A 359 -3.42 21.89 -11.38
N ARG A 360 -4.49 22.69 -11.55
CA ARG A 360 -5.84 22.33 -11.08
C ARG A 360 -6.32 21.03 -11.68
N LYS A 361 -6.20 20.88 -13.00
CA LYS A 361 -6.53 19.65 -13.75
C LYS A 361 -5.86 18.41 -13.14
N TRP A 362 -4.55 18.44 -12.93
CA TRP A 362 -3.84 17.31 -12.33
C TRP A 362 -4.10 17.12 -10.83
N PHE A 363 -4.41 18.18 -10.10
CA PHE A 363 -4.81 18.11 -8.69
C PHE A 363 -6.20 17.47 -8.53
N ASP A 364 -7.13 17.79 -9.44
CA ASP A 364 -8.45 17.19 -9.52
C ASP A 364 -8.35 15.70 -9.90
N ASP A 365 -7.46 15.34 -10.86
CA ASP A 365 -7.14 13.94 -11.16
C ASP A 365 -6.60 13.19 -9.93
N ALA A 366 -5.69 13.80 -9.16
CA ALA A 366 -5.12 13.21 -7.94
C ALA A 366 -6.17 13.01 -6.83
N MET A 367 -7.18 13.89 -6.73
CA MET A 367 -8.33 13.71 -5.85
C MET A 367 -9.26 12.61 -6.36
N ALA A 368 -9.54 12.56 -7.67
CA ALA A 368 -10.42 11.56 -8.28
C ALA A 368 -9.85 10.13 -8.20
N ALA A 369 -8.52 10.00 -8.27
CA ALA A 369 -7.80 8.74 -8.05
C ALA A 369 -7.78 8.29 -6.57
N GLY A 370 -8.31 9.09 -5.64
CA GLY A 370 -8.38 8.74 -4.23
C GLY A 370 -7.02 8.71 -3.52
N LEU A 371 -6.02 9.43 -4.03
CA LEU A 371 -4.69 9.45 -3.43
C LEU A 371 -4.73 9.97 -1.99
N LYS A 372 -3.80 9.49 -1.16
CA LYS A 372 -3.71 9.89 0.25
C LYS A 372 -3.05 11.27 0.35
N GLU A 373 -3.81 12.25 0.86
CA GLU A 373 -3.36 13.65 1.04
C GLU A 373 -2.77 14.29 -0.25
N PRO A 374 -3.52 14.39 -1.36
CA PRO A 374 -3.00 14.91 -2.63
C PRO A 374 -2.56 16.39 -2.55
N ASN A 375 -2.99 17.09 -1.49
CA ASN A 375 -2.59 18.46 -1.14
C ASN A 375 -1.32 18.54 -0.28
N ALA A 376 -0.64 17.43 0.00
CA ALA A 376 0.69 17.45 0.60
C ALA A 376 1.75 17.88 -0.41
N MET A 377 2.66 18.77 0.01
CA MET A 377 3.76 19.28 -0.82
C MET A 377 5.03 19.46 0.00
N ALA A 378 6.19 19.17 -0.58
CA ALA A 378 7.46 19.54 0.01
C ALA A 378 7.72 21.04 -0.19
N LEU A 379 7.89 21.77 0.91
CA LEU A 379 8.30 23.18 0.91
C LEU A 379 9.83 23.25 1.06
N SER A 380 10.51 23.67 0.00
CA SER A 380 11.96 23.87 -0.05
C SER A 380 12.33 25.35 0.06
N THR A 381 13.26 25.67 0.96
CA THR A 381 13.66 27.04 1.32
C THR A 381 15.15 27.09 1.65
N VAL A 382 15.77 28.25 1.48
CA VAL A 382 17.21 28.49 1.69
C VAL A 382 17.36 29.75 2.55
N GLY A 383 18.18 29.72 3.61
CA GLY A 383 18.48 30.90 4.44
C GLY A 383 19.69 31.68 3.93
N LYS A 384 20.20 32.63 4.74
CA LYS A 384 21.48 33.32 4.44
C LYS A 384 22.70 32.40 4.48
N ASP A 385 22.57 31.23 5.10
CA ASP A 385 23.59 30.17 5.11
C ASP A 385 23.77 29.48 3.74
N GLY A 386 22.87 29.72 2.79
CA GLY A 386 22.88 29.07 1.48
C GLY A 386 22.41 27.60 1.52
N GLN A 387 22.02 27.07 2.69
CA GLN A 387 21.71 25.66 2.86
C GLN A 387 20.23 25.38 2.55
N PRO A 388 19.93 24.55 1.52
CA PRO A 388 18.57 24.14 1.25
C PRO A 388 18.06 23.19 2.33
N SER A 389 16.83 23.42 2.77
CA SER A 389 16.08 22.47 3.59
C SER A 389 14.75 22.17 2.92
N SER A 390 14.14 21.02 3.21
CA SER A 390 12.81 20.61 2.73
C SER A 390 11.98 20.02 3.86
N ARG A 391 10.67 20.24 3.86
CA ARG A 391 9.72 19.49 4.71
C ARG A 391 8.33 19.43 4.07
N MET A 392 7.55 18.41 4.39
CA MET A 392 6.15 18.38 3.98
C MET A 392 5.33 19.46 4.69
N VAL A 393 4.48 20.14 3.93
CA VAL A 393 3.42 21.03 4.39
C VAL A 393 2.16 20.71 3.58
N LEU A 394 1.00 21.23 4.00
CA LEU A 394 -0.24 21.05 3.27
C LEU A 394 -0.60 22.34 2.53
N LEU A 395 -0.89 22.23 1.23
CA LEU A 395 -1.60 23.24 0.46
C LEU A 395 -3.01 23.42 1.06
N LYS A 396 -3.43 24.68 1.23
CA LYS A 396 -4.70 25.07 1.86
C LYS A 396 -5.49 26.14 1.09
N GLY A 397 -4.88 26.75 0.09
CA GLY A 397 -5.56 27.61 -0.89
C GLY A 397 -4.81 27.63 -2.21
N LEU A 398 -5.55 27.71 -3.31
CA LEU A 398 -5.02 27.84 -4.67
C LEU A 398 -5.83 28.88 -5.42
N GLU A 399 -5.35 30.12 -5.35
CA GLU A 399 -5.97 31.28 -6.01
C GLU A 399 -5.19 31.67 -7.27
N LYS A 400 -5.77 32.55 -8.10
CA LYS A 400 -5.12 33.03 -9.34
C LYS A 400 -3.75 33.67 -9.11
N ASP A 401 -3.49 34.15 -7.90
CA ASP A 401 -2.25 34.80 -7.49
C ASP A 401 -1.31 33.90 -6.66
N GLY A 402 -1.66 32.65 -6.35
CA GLY A 402 -0.68 31.71 -5.82
C GLY A 402 -1.16 30.55 -4.94
N PHE A 403 -0.16 29.86 -4.40
CA PHE A 403 -0.28 28.68 -3.54
C PHE A 403 -0.16 29.10 -2.08
N VAL A 404 -1.16 28.75 -1.25
CA VAL A 404 -1.25 29.18 0.16
C VAL A 404 -1.09 28.00 1.12
N TRP A 405 -0.21 28.15 2.11
CA TRP A 405 -0.04 27.23 3.25
C TRP A 405 0.11 28.02 4.55
N TYR A 406 -0.06 27.34 5.69
CA TYR A 406 -0.03 27.97 7.02
C TYR A 406 1.00 27.32 7.92
N THR A 407 1.68 28.13 8.74
CA THR A 407 2.74 27.66 9.64
C THR A 407 2.91 28.59 10.84
N ASN A 408 3.73 28.15 11.80
CA ASN A 408 4.25 29.04 12.83
C ASN A 408 5.38 29.92 12.21
N TYR A 409 5.28 31.24 12.41
CA TYR A 409 6.21 32.25 11.92
C TYR A 409 7.59 32.22 12.61
N GLU A 410 7.74 31.49 13.70
CA GLU A 410 9.01 31.22 14.39
C GLU A 410 9.69 29.93 13.89
N SER A 411 9.05 29.17 13.00
CA SER A 411 9.65 27.97 12.42
C SER A 411 10.88 28.29 11.56
N GLN A 412 11.84 27.36 11.47
CA GLN A 412 13.02 27.48 10.59
C GLN A 412 12.64 27.92 9.16
N LYS A 413 11.54 27.38 8.61
CA LYS A 413 11.01 27.76 7.30
C LYS A 413 10.59 29.22 7.21
N ALA A 414 9.88 29.71 8.23
CA ALA A 414 9.46 31.11 8.27
C ALA A 414 10.64 32.06 8.47
N SER A 415 11.66 31.66 9.25
CA SER A 415 12.92 32.39 9.37
C SER A 415 13.63 32.49 8.01
N GLN A 416 13.88 31.36 7.34
CA GLN A 416 14.51 31.33 6.01
C GLN A 416 13.73 32.18 4.98
N LEU A 417 12.39 32.12 4.98
CA LEU A 417 11.54 32.94 4.12
C LEU A 417 11.58 34.45 4.43
N SER A 418 11.89 34.84 5.66
CA SER A 418 12.09 36.25 6.02
C SER A 418 13.44 36.80 5.57
N GLU A 419 14.42 35.92 5.36
CA GLU A 419 15.75 36.26 4.87
C GLU A 419 15.84 36.23 3.34
N ASN A 420 15.21 35.22 2.74
CA ASN A 420 15.14 34.99 1.30
C ASN A 420 13.68 34.67 0.94
N PRO A 421 12.91 35.61 0.38
CA PRO A 421 11.48 35.46 0.11
C PRO A 421 11.23 34.66 -1.18
N HIS A 422 11.91 33.53 -1.36
CA HIS A 422 11.73 32.59 -2.47
C HIS A 422 11.61 31.15 -1.94
N ALA A 423 10.79 30.35 -2.61
CA ALA A 423 10.68 28.93 -2.30
C ALA A 423 10.43 28.09 -3.56
N SER A 424 10.63 26.78 -3.41
CA SER A 424 10.17 25.76 -4.34
C SER A 424 9.16 24.86 -3.62
N LEU A 425 8.07 24.54 -4.29
CA LEU A 425 7.06 23.57 -3.88
C LEU A 425 7.18 22.35 -4.80
N LEU A 426 7.16 21.15 -4.23
CA LEU A 426 7.10 19.90 -4.99
C LEU A 426 5.90 19.07 -4.54
N PHE A 427 5.02 18.76 -5.48
CA PHE A 427 3.95 17.78 -5.36
C PHE A 427 4.39 16.49 -6.01
N TYR A 428 4.18 15.35 -5.36
CA TYR A 428 4.46 14.03 -5.89
C TYR A 428 3.21 13.16 -5.72
N TRP A 429 2.70 12.67 -6.84
CA TRP A 429 1.50 11.85 -6.94
C TRP A 429 1.92 10.50 -7.55
N ASP A 430 2.45 9.64 -6.69
CA ASP A 430 2.98 8.31 -7.00
C ASP A 430 1.97 7.45 -7.77
N GLY A 431 0.74 7.33 -7.28
CA GLY A 431 -0.33 6.56 -7.94
C GLY A 431 -0.78 7.08 -9.30
N LEU A 432 -0.25 8.23 -9.77
CA LEU A 432 -0.44 8.76 -11.12
C LEU A 432 0.88 8.91 -11.91
N ASN A 433 2.02 8.51 -11.33
CA ASN A 433 3.37 8.74 -11.86
C ASN A 433 3.63 10.22 -12.22
N ARG A 434 3.11 11.17 -11.43
CA ARG A 434 3.19 12.62 -11.69
C ARG A 434 3.97 13.36 -10.62
N GLN A 435 4.69 14.40 -11.03
CA GLN A 435 5.14 15.44 -10.10
C GLN A 435 4.91 16.84 -10.69
N VAL A 436 4.72 17.82 -9.82
CA VAL A 436 4.71 19.24 -10.19
C VAL A 436 5.64 20.02 -9.29
N ARG A 437 6.61 20.72 -9.90
CA ARG A 437 7.47 21.69 -9.22
C ARG A 437 6.95 23.10 -9.48
N VAL A 438 6.87 23.93 -8.45
CA VAL A 438 6.43 25.33 -8.55
C VAL A 438 7.42 26.23 -7.81
N GLU A 439 7.97 27.23 -8.47
CA GLU A 439 8.94 28.17 -7.89
C GLU A 439 8.43 29.60 -7.98
N GLY A 440 8.80 30.42 -7.00
CA GLY A 440 8.56 31.86 -7.05
C GLY A 440 8.73 32.59 -5.72
N SER A 441 8.40 33.89 -5.76
CA SER A 441 8.47 34.77 -4.59
C SER A 441 7.38 34.44 -3.56
N VAL A 442 7.69 34.57 -2.27
CA VAL A 442 6.80 34.26 -1.15
C VAL A 442 6.52 35.50 -0.30
N GLN A 443 5.25 35.69 0.06
CA GLN A 443 4.81 36.77 0.96
C GLN A 443 3.89 36.20 2.05
N LYS A 444 3.76 36.90 3.18
CA LYS A 444 2.69 36.58 4.16
C LYS A 444 1.33 36.91 3.55
N VAL A 445 0.30 36.14 3.91
CA VAL A 445 -1.10 36.53 3.66
C VAL A 445 -1.54 37.57 4.70
N SER A 446 -2.71 38.19 4.52
CA SER A 446 -3.20 39.17 5.49
C SER A 446 -3.53 38.51 6.84
N ASP A 447 -3.58 39.31 7.91
CA ASP A 447 -3.96 38.77 9.22
C ASP A 447 -5.42 38.32 9.23
N GLU A 448 -6.31 38.97 8.47
CA GLU A 448 -7.72 38.59 8.31
C GLU A 448 -7.86 37.24 7.57
N GLU A 449 -7.05 37.00 6.53
CA GLU A 449 -7.00 35.72 5.83
C GLU A 449 -6.45 34.60 6.74
N SER A 450 -5.47 34.95 7.58
CA SER A 450 -4.94 34.05 8.61
C SER A 450 -5.96 33.74 9.72
N GLU A 451 -6.73 34.74 10.15
CA GLU A 451 -7.79 34.62 11.16
C GLU A 451 -8.94 33.74 10.65
N LYS A 452 -9.43 34.04 9.44
CA LYS A 452 -10.50 33.27 8.77
C LYS A 452 -10.13 31.79 8.63
N TYR A 453 -8.91 31.50 8.16
CA TYR A 453 -8.47 30.11 8.05
C TYR A 453 -8.21 29.47 9.42
N PHE A 454 -7.67 30.20 10.41
CA PHE A 454 -7.48 29.66 11.77
C PHE A 454 -8.80 29.14 12.36
N HIS A 455 -9.87 29.94 12.30
CA HIS A 455 -11.20 29.59 12.84
C HIS A 455 -11.92 28.50 12.06
N SER A 456 -11.59 28.30 10.78
CA SER A 456 -12.14 27.19 9.98
C SER A 456 -11.59 25.81 10.37
N ARG A 457 -10.52 25.74 11.18
CA ARG A 457 -9.89 24.48 11.61
C ARG A 457 -10.65 23.87 12.78
N PRO A 458 -10.66 22.53 12.95
CA PRO A 458 -11.20 21.88 14.15
C PRO A 458 -10.57 22.43 15.45
N ARG A 459 -11.33 22.51 16.55
CA ARG A 459 -10.85 23.12 17.82
C ARG A 459 -9.53 22.51 18.32
N GLY A 460 -9.37 21.19 18.27
CA GLY A 460 -8.09 20.55 18.64
C GLY A 460 -6.90 20.97 17.76
N SER A 461 -7.13 21.30 16.48
CA SER A 461 -6.10 21.90 15.60
C SER A 461 -5.81 23.36 15.95
N GLN A 462 -6.81 24.13 16.38
CA GLN A 462 -6.61 25.50 16.89
C GLN A 462 -5.73 25.48 18.14
N ILE A 463 -6.06 24.64 19.13
CA ILE A 463 -5.27 24.41 20.35
C ILE A 463 -3.86 23.92 19.99
N GLY A 464 -3.74 22.91 19.13
CA GLY A 464 -2.44 22.37 18.70
C GLY A 464 -1.51 23.41 18.07
N ALA A 465 -2.05 24.45 17.41
CA ALA A 465 -1.26 25.55 16.87
C ALA A 465 -0.79 26.58 17.91
N ILE A 466 -1.44 26.65 19.08
CA ILE A 466 -0.99 27.46 20.23
C ILE A 466 0.15 26.73 20.96
N VAL A 467 -0.03 25.44 21.23
CA VAL A 467 0.92 24.61 22.02
C VAL A 467 2.20 24.30 21.22
N SER A 468 2.08 24.07 19.91
CA SER A 468 3.21 23.61 19.09
C SER A 468 4.14 24.74 18.66
N LYS A 469 4.99 25.19 19.59
CA LYS A 469 6.16 26.04 19.30
C LYS A 469 7.13 25.28 18.39
N GLN A 470 7.14 25.59 17.10
CA GLN A 470 8.00 24.89 16.14
C GLN A 470 9.46 25.32 16.30
N SER A 471 10.40 24.41 16.01
CA SER A 471 11.84 24.71 16.01
C SER A 471 12.41 25.14 17.38
N THR A 472 11.76 24.76 18.49
CA THR A 472 12.24 24.96 19.87
C THR A 472 12.36 23.62 20.59
N VAL A 473 13.39 23.44 21.42
CA VAL A 473 13.52 22.25 22.27
C VAL A 473 12.50 22.32 23.41
N VAL A 474 11.74 21.24 23.61
CA VAL A 474 10.78 21.11 24.72
C VAL A 474 11.28 20.08 25.75
N PRO A 475 11.08 20.30 27.07
CA PRO A 475 11.59 19.38 28.11
C PRO A 475 11.04 17.95 28.04
N GLY A 476 9.91 17.74 27.37
CA GLY A 476 9.37 16.41 27.09
C GLY A 476 7.95 16.46 26.55
N ARG A 477 7.48 15.33 25.97
CA ARG A 477 6.13 15.20 25.41
C ARG A 477 5.02 15.50 26.42
N HIS A 478 5.27 15.24 27.71
CA HIS A 478 4.31 15.49 28.79
C HIS A 478 3.92 16.97 28.91
N VAL A 479 4.85 17.90 28.67
CA VAL A 479 4.59 19.36 28.73
C VAL A 479 3.54 19.75 27.69
N LEU A 480 3.71 19.29 26.44
CA LEU A 480 2.76 19.56 25.36
C LEU A 480 1.36 18.98 25.67
N TYR A 481 1.28 17.78 26.25
CA TYR A 481 -0.01 17.20 26.67
C TYR A 481 -0.63 17.87 27.89
N GLN A 482 0.16 18.56 28.71
CA GLN A 482 -0.35 19.37 29.81
C GLN A 482 -0.89 20.70 29.28
N GLU A 483 -0.08 21.47 28.54
CA GLU A 483 -0.50 22.73 27.90
C GLU A 483 -1.74 22.54 27.00
N TYR A 484 -1.82 21.42 26.26
CA TYR A 484 -2.99 21.07 25.45
C TYR A 484 -4.24 20.88 26.32
N ARG A 485 -4.16 20.12 27.43
CA ARG A 485 -5.30 19.86 28.33
C ARG A 485 -5.74 21.12 29.08
N GLU A 486 -4.79 21.97 29.49
CA GLU A 486 -5.08 23.26 30.12
C GLU A 486 -5.84 24.19 29.17
N LEU A 487 -5.46 24.25 27.89
CA LEU A 487 -6.18 25.03 26.88
C LEU A 487 -7.52 24.40 26.47
N GLU A 488 -7.60 23.08 26.39
CA GLU A 488 -8.84 22.35 26.12
C GLU A 488 -9.87 22.60 27.23
N GLN A 489 -9.45 22.55 28.51
CA GLN A 489 -10.29 22.90 29.65
C GLN A 489 -10.65 24.39 29.67
N LYS A 490 -9.70 25.29 29.40
CA LYS A 490 -9.93 26.74 29.35
C LYS A 490 -10.98 27.14 28.32
N TYR A 491 -11.05 26.45 27.18
CA TYR A 491 -11.99 26.71 26.10
C TYR A 491 -13.10 25.64 26.00
N ALA A 492 -13.38 24.91 27.08
CA ALA A 492 -14.41 23.88 27.14
C ALA A 492 -15.85 24.42 27.10
N ASP A 493 -16.02 25.70 27.46
CA ASP A 493 -17.28 26.46 27.39
C ASP A 493 -17.73 26.78 25.95
N GLY A 494 -16.91 26.45 24.95
CA GLY A 494 -17.16 26.75 23.53
C GLY A 494 -16.70 28.14 23.10
N SER A 495 -16.07 28.92 23.98
CA SER A 495 -15.55 30.27 23.67
C SER A 495 -14.57 30.27 22.48
N LEU A 496 -14.41 31.45 21.87
CA LEU A 496 -13.56 31.63 20.69
C LEU A 496 -12.08 31.52 21.08
N ILE A 497 -11.35 30.63 20.40
CA ILE A 497 -9.92 30.45 20.61
C ILE A 497 -9.18 31.49 19.74
N PRO A 498 -8.44 32.46 20.29
CA PRO A 498 -7.78 33.49 19.48
C PRO A 498 -6.61 32.91 18.66
N LYS A 499 -6.40 33.41 17.44
CA LYS A 499 -5.22 33.06 16.63
C LYS A 499 -3.93 33.53 17.32
N PRO A 500 -2.88 32.69 17.40
CA PRO A 500 -1.56 33.13 17.85
C PRO A 500 -0.96 34.21 16.94
N LYS A 501 -0.27 35.21 17.53
CA LYS A 501 0.47 36.23 16.76
C LYS A 501 1.61 35.64 15.93
N ASN A 502 2.24 34.58 16.42
CA ASN A 502 3.27 33.82 15.73
C ASN A 502 2.70 32.78 14.75
N TRP A 503 1.44 32.86 14.33
CA TRP A 503 0.84 31.91 13.39
C TRP A 503 0.06 32.58 12.27
N GLY A 504 0.25 32.09 11.04
CA GLY A 504 -0.48 32.57 9.87
C GLY A 504 -0.01 31.95 8.56
N GLY A 505 -0.48 32.53 7.46
CA GLY A 505 -0.29 32.01 6.11
C GLY A 505 0.87 32.64 5.34
N TYR A 506 1.43 31.87 4.42
CA TYR A 506 2.30 32.34 3.34
C TYR A 506 1.66 32.00 1.98
N ARG A 507 1.86 32.88 1.00
CA ARG A 507 1.50 32.70 -0.40
C ARG A 507 2.75 32.73 -1.26
N LEU A 508 2.99 31.67 -2.03
CA LEU A 508 3.95 31.67 -3.13
C LEU A 508 3.25 32.17 -4.39
N ARG A 509 3.77 33.26 -4.97
CA ARG A 509 3.38 33.77 -6.29
C ARG A 509 4.22 33.06 -7.35
N PRO A 510 3.64 32.16 -8.16
CA PRO A 510 4.42 31.27 -8.99
C PRO A 510 4.93 31.98 -10.25
N GLN A 511 6.22 31.79 -10.51
CA GLN A 511 6.96 32.32 -11.66
C GLN A 511 7.38 31.20 -12.63
N LEU A 512 7.57 29.99 -12.11
CA LEU A 512 7.97 28.81 -12.87
C LEU A 512 7.17 27.59 -12.43
N PHE A 513 6.74 26.78 -13.39
CA PHE A 513 6.14 25.47 -13.20
C PHE A 513 6.89 24.44 -14.03
N GLU A 514 7.21 23.29 -13.43
CA GLU A 514 7.65 22.09 -14.14
C GLU A 514 6.61 21.00 -13.90
N PHE A 515 5.96 20.56 -14.98
CA PHE A 515 5.08 19.39 -14.98
C PHE A 515 5.86 18.19 -15.52
N TRP A 516 5.74 17.05 -14.86
CA TRP A 516 6.45 15.82 -15.22
C TRP A 516 5.51 14.61 -15.12
N GLN A 517 5.56 13.75 -16.12
CA GLN A 517 4.82 12.49 -16.21
C GLN A 517 5.81 11.35 -16.48
N GLY A 518 5.79 10.32 -15.64
CA GLY A 518 6.61 9.12 -15.80
C GLY A 518 6.04 8.20 -16.89
N GLN A 519 6.85 7.85 -17.88
CA GLN A 519 6.54 6.86 -18.91
C GLN A 519 7.39 5.59 -18.76
N GLN A 520 7.08 4.60 -19.61
CA GLN A 520 7.77 3.31 -19.66
C GLN A 520 9.27 3.48 -19.88
N SER A 521 10.06 2.51 -19.38
CA SER A 521 11.52 2.49 -19.49
C SER A 521 12.23 3.74 -18.95
N ARG A 522 11.56 4.51 -18.07
CA ARG A 522 12.05 5.78 -17.51
C ARG A 522 12.24 6.88 -18.57
N LEU A 523 11.53 6.79 -19.70
CA LEU A 523 11.23 7.97 -20.51
C LEU A 523 10.24 8.85 -19.73
N HIS A 524 10.32 10.17 -19.91
CA HIS A 524 9.57 11.12 -19.09
C HIS A 524 9.15 12.33 -19.93
N ASP A 525 7.87 12.69 -19.87
CA ASP A 525 7.39 13.94 -20.48
C ASP A 525 7.60 15.08 -19.49
N ARG A 526 8.14 16.21 -19.96
CA ARG A 526 8.44 17.37 -19.11
C ARG A 526 8.13 18.69 -19.79
N TRP A 527 7.28 19.49 -19.14
CA TRP A 527 6.87 20.81 -19.62
C TRP A 527 7.25 21.89 -18.62
N LEU A 528 7.99 22.89 -19.10
CA LEU A 528 8.39 24.06 -18.32
C LEU A 528 7.58 25.29 -18.76
N LEU A 529 6.76 25.82 -17.86
CA LEU A 529 5.93 27.00 -18.09
C LEU A 529 6.40 28.15 -17.19
N SER A 530 6.63 29.32 -17.79
CA SER A 530 7.06 30.53 -17.08
C SER A 530 6.00 31.63 -17.11
N ARG A 531 5.90 32.38 -16.01
CA ARG A 531 4.90 33.45 -15.81
C ARG A 531 5.63 34.78 -15.54
N LEU A 532 5.57 35.69 -16.52
CA LEU A 532 6.33 36.96 -16.63
C LEU A 532 5.54 38.24 -16.25
#